data_AF-A0A965NMM9-F1
#
_entry.id   AF-A0A965NMM9-F1
#
_cell.length_a   1.000
_cell.length_b   1.000
_cell.length_c   1.000
_cell.angle_alpha   90.00
_cell.angle_beta   90.00
_cell.angle_gamma   90.00
#
_symmetry.space_group_name_H-M   'P 1'
#
loop_
_entity.id
_entity.type
_entity.pdbx_description
1 polymer ?
#
loop_
_entity_poly.entity_id
_entity_poly.type
_entity_poly.pdbx_seq_one_letter_code
_entity_poly.pdbx_strand_id
1 'polypeptide(L)'
;MSSGCWPLGALTVKVAARLGVKKFSYPFELEGGGIEVSGDGLLLTTEAVQNNPNRAEGRDDAAFHAALRDGLAIDELLWIGEGLANDDTDGHIDNLARFIAPRTILAVSETDKASPNYAPMQENLKRLREMRPRGQRHRQSPRAILLRRPAPSEWRARRHQAWHPRRRGR
;
A
#
# COMPACT_ATOMS: atom_id res chain seq x y z
N MET A 1 -11.94 -24.90 24.88
CA MET A 1 -10.62 -24.80 24.22
C MET A 1 -10.80 -25.45 22.85
N SER A 2 -11.06 -24.67 21.80
CA SER A 2 -10.02 -24.22 20.86
C SER A 2 -10.26 -22.79 20.32
N SER A 3 -9.25 -21.94 20.55
CA SER A 3 -8.73 -20.89 19.66
C SER A 3 -9.71 -19.97 18.90
N GLY A 4 -10.18 -18.92 19.58
CA GLY A 4 -9.70 -17.53 19.43
C GLY A 4 -9.40 -16.89 18.06
N CYS A 5 -9.68 -17.53 16.91
CA CYS A 5 -9.51 -16.91 15.60
C CYS A 5 -10.85 -16.30 15.16
N TRP A 6 -10.96 -14.98 15.13
CA TRP A 6 -12.11 -14.31 14.51
C TRP A 6 -12.14 -14.71 13.03
N PRO A 7 -13.29 -15.08 12.44
CA PRO A 7 -13.36 -15.30 11.00
C PRO A 7 -12.89 -14.03 10.28
N LEU A 8 -12.00 -14.21 9.29
CA LEU A 8 -11.47 -13.14 8.44
C LEU A 8 -12.62 -12.21 8.02
N GLY A 9 -12.46 -10.90 8.26
CA GLY A 9 -13.46 -9.90 7.89
C GLY A 9 -14.64 -9.69 8.87
N ALA A 10 -14.67 -10.35 10.04
CA ALA A 10 -15.72 -10.15 11.04
C ALA A 10 -15.91 -8.68 11.47
N LEU A 11 -14.81 -7.92 11.52
CA LEU A 11 -14.85 -6.49 11.82
C LEU A 11 -15.58 -5.70 10.72
N THR A 12 -15.24 -5.95 9.45
CA THR A 12 -15.86 -5.28 8.30
C THR A 12 -17.37 -5.50 8.26
N VAL A 13 -17.82 -6.73 8.57
CA VAL A 13 -19.25 -7.06 8.67
C VAL A 13 -19.95 -6.25 9.77
N LYS A 14 -19.34 -6.18 10.97
CA LYS A 14 -19.89 -5.41 12.10
C LYS A 14 -19.94 -3.92 11.80
N VAL A 15 -18.90 -3.37 11.18
CA VAL A 15 -18.84 -1.96 10.79
C VAL A 15 -19.91 -1.63 9.75
N ALA A 16 -20.05 -2.46 8.71
CA ALA A 16 -21.08 -2.25 7.67
C ALA A 16 -22.50 -2.26 8.25
N ALA A 17 -22.80 -3.25 9.10
CA ALA A 17 -24.09 -3.34 9.79
C ALA A 17 -24.34 -2.13 10.70
N ARG A 18 -23.32 -1.67 11.43
CA ARG A 18 -23.44 -0.51 12.33
C ARG A 18 -23.66 0.81 11.59
N LEU A 19 -23.13 0.93 10.38
CA LEU A 19 -23.28 2.12 9.51
C LEU A 19 -24.50 2.03 8.58
N GLY A 20 -25.17 0.88 8.49
CA GLY A 20 -26.28 0.67 7.56
C GLY A 20 -25.88 0.69 6.09
N VAL A 21 -24.62 0.38 5.77
CA VAL A 21 -24.09 0.40 4.40
C VAL A 21 -24.08 -0.99 3.78
N LYS A 22 -24.28 -1.05 2.46
CA LYS A 22 -24.22 -2.30 1.70
C LYS A 22 -22.80 -2.87 1.72
N LYS A 23 -22.70 -4.19 1.90
CA LYS A 23 -21.46 -4.95 1.82
C LYS A 23 -21.40 -5.71 0.49
N PHE A 24 -20.26 -5.66 -0.17
CA PHE A 24 -19.92 -6.50 -1.31
C PHE A 24 -18.85 -7.51 -0.87
N SER A 25 -18.85 -8.71 -1.46
CA SER A 25 -17.89 -9.76 -1.15
C SER A 25 -17.33 -10.32 -2.44
N TYR A 26 -16.01 -10.51 -2.46
CA TYR A 26 -15.27 -11.08 -3.57
C TYR A 26 -14.48 -12.29 -3.08
N PRO A 27 -14.28 -13.32 -3.92
CA PRO A 27 -13.67 -14.60 -3.52
C PRO A 27 -12.14 -14.56 -3.58
N PHE A 28 -11.53 -13.55 -2.96
CA PHE A 28 -10.07 -13.43 -2.84
C PHE A 28 -9.68 -12.70 -1.56
N GLU A 29 -8.42 -12.88 -1.15
CA GLU A 29 -7.83 -12.14 -0.05
C GLU A 29 -7.19 -10.85 -0.55
N LEU A 30 -7.50 -9.74 0.12
CA LEU A 30 -6.92 -8.44 -0.17
C LEU A 30 -6.92 -7.59 1.09
N GLU A 31 -5.78 -6.97 1.38
CA GLU A 31 -5.62 -6.08 2.51
C GLU A 31 -5.52 -4.62 2.04
N GLY A 32 -6.16 -3.72 2.79
CA GLY A 32 -6.20 -2.30 2.41
C GLY A 32 -4.82 -1.64 2.30
N GLY A 33 -3.83 -2.09 3.08
CA GLY A 33 -2.46 -1.57 2.99
C GLY A 33 -1.67 -2.07 1.76
N GLY A 34 -2.11 -3.19 1.16
CA GLY A 34 -1.47 -3.77 -0.03
C GLY A 34 -1.82 -3.06 -1.34
N ILE A 35 -2.75 -2.11 -1.31
CA ILE A 35 -3.21 -1.34 -2.47
C ILE A 35 -3.33 0.14 -2.15
N GLU A 36 -3.24 0.98 -3.18
CA GLU A 36 -3.51 2.41 -3.08
C GLU A 36 -4.24 2.86 -4.35
N VAL A 37 -5.39 3.54 -4.19
CA VAL A 37 -6.18 4.04 -5.32
C VAL A 37 -5.98 5.54 -5.52
N SER A 38 -5.89 5.99 -6.77
CA SER A 38 -5.72 7.41 -7.10
C SER A 38 -7.02 8.23 -7.01
N GLY A 39 -8.17 7.55 -7.04
CA GLY A 39 -9.49 8.19 -7.15
C GLY A 39 -9.86 8.65 -8.56
N ASP A 40 -8.95 8.55 -9.54
CA ASP A 40 -9.24 8.78 -10.96
C ASP A 40 -9.15 7.52 -11.82
N GLY A 41 -8.96 6.34 -11.23
CA GLY A 41 -9.00 5.05 -11.94
C GLY A 41 -7.68 4.29 -11.99
N LEU A 42 -6.65 4.73 -11.26
CA LEU A 42 -5.40 3.98 -11.11
C LEU A 42 -5.38 3.28 -9.76
N LEU A 43 -4.86 2.05 -9.74
CA LEU A 43 -4.48 1.34 -8.53
C LEU A 43 -2.99 1.09 -8.55
N LEU A 44 -2.29 1.44 -7.47
CA LEU A 44 -0.89 1.14 -7.25
C LEU A 44 -0.76 0.01 -6.21
N THR A 45 0.12 -0.94 -6.48
CA THR A 45 0.45 -2.07 -5.60
C THR A 45 1.91 -2.50 -5.83
N THR A 46 2.38 -3.53 -5.13
CA THR A 46 3.72 -4.10 -5.26
C THR A 46 3.66 -5.49 -5.90
N GLU A 47 4.71 -5.86 -6.62
CA GLU A 47 4.90 -7.23 -7.10
C GLU A 47 4.99 -8.22 -5.93
N ALA A 48 5.58 -7.81 -4.81
CA ALA A 48 5.68 -8.61 -3.58
C ALA A 48 4.29 -9.03 -3.07
N VAL A 49 3.33 -8.09 -2.98
CA VAL A 49 1.96 -8.40 -2.56
C VAL A 49 1.25 -9.26 -3.60
N GLN A 50 1.41 -8.95 -4.88
CA GLN A 50 0.63 -9.60 -5.93
C GLN A 50 1.08 -11.02 -6.26
N ASN A 51 2.36 -11.32 -6.06
CA ASN A 51 2.95 -12.63 -6.32
C ASN A 51 3.13 -13.47 -5.05
N ASN A 52 2.67 -12.97 -3.90
CA ASN A 52 2.76 -13.70 -2.64
C ASN A 52 1.94 -15.00 -2.70
N PRO A 53 2.55 -16.19 -2.48
CA PRO A 53 1.84 -17.46 -2.48
C PRO A 53 0.62 -17.50 -1.55
N ASN A 54 0.68 -16.82 -0.40
CA ASN A 54 -0.42 -16.72 0.55
C ASN A 54 -1.68 -16.05 -0.04
N ARG A 55 -1.54 -15.31 -1.16
CA ARG A 55 -2.62 -14.57 -1.83
C ARG A 55 -2.89 -15.01 -3.26
N ALA A 56 -1.86 -15.53 -3.94
CA ALA A 56 -1.87 -15.79 -5.38
C ALA A 56 -1.94 -17.28 -5.72
N GLU A 57 -1.73 -18.19 -4.76
CA GLU A 57 -1.79 -19.62 -5.05
C GLU A 57 -3.20 -20.03 -5.53
N GLY A 58 -3.28 -20.55 -6.76
CA GLY A 58 -4.53 -20.93 -7.40
C GLY A 58 -5.42 -19.76 -7.84
N ARG A 59 -4.94 -18.51 -7.79
CA ARG A 59 -5.71 -17.32 -8.18
C ARG A 59 -5.83 -17.22 -9.70
N ASP A 60 -7.06 -17.03 -10.18
CA ASP A 60 -7.30 -16.57 -11.55
C ASP A 60 -7.07 -15.04 -11.61
N ASP A 61 -5.92 -14.63 -12.13
CA ASP A 61 -5.55 -13.23 -12.24
C ASP A 61 -6.51 -12.42 -13.14
N ALA A 62 -7.12 -13.03 -14.15
CA ALA A 62 -8.08 -12.33 -15.01
C ALA A 62 -9.37 -12.02 -14.24
N ALA A 63 -9.89 -13.01 -13.50
CA ALA A 63 -11.05 -12.83 -12.63
C ALA A 63 -10.76 -11.85 -11.48
N PHE A 64 -9.58 -11.96 -10.87
CA PHE A 64 -9.12 -11.04 -9.83
C PHE A 64 -9.05 -9.60 -10.32
N HIS A 65 -8.40 -9.35 -11.47
CA HIS A 65 -8.34 -8.02 -12.05
C HIS A 65 -9.73 -7.49 -12.44
N ALA A 66 -10.63 -8.32 -12.96
CA ALA A 66 -12.00 -7.91 -13.26
C ALA A 66 -12.74 -7.48 -11.98
N ALA A 67 -12.60 -8.23 -10.90
CA ALA A 67 -13.22 -7.92 -9.62
C ALA A 67 -12.64 -6.67 -8.94
N LEU A 68 -11.33 -6.41 -9.09
CA LEU A 68 -10.75 -5.14 -8.64
C LEU A 68 -11.33 -3.95 -9.40
N ARG A 69 -11.51 -4.06 -10.73
CA ARG A 69 -12.14 -3.00 -11.55
C ARG A 69 -13.57 -2.71 -11.10
N ASP A 70 -14.35 -3.75 -10.88
CA ASP A 70 -15.74 -3.63 -10.39
C ASP A 70 -15.81 -3.05 -8.97
N GLY A 71 -15.05 -3.60 -8.04
CA GLY A 71 -15.14 -3.26 -6.62
C GLY A 71 -14.49 -1.93 -6.23
N LEU A 72 -13.48 -1.48 -6.98
CA LEU A 72 -12.69 -0.28 -6.66
C LEU A 72 -12.81 0.83 -7.71
N ALA A 73 -13.59 0.62 -8.77
CA ALA A 73 -13.79 1.58 -9.87
C ALA A 73 -12.47 2.03 -10.51
N ILE A 74 -11.59 1.07 -10.78
CA ILE A 74 -10.27 1.30 -11.40
C ILE A 74 -10.27 0.84 -12.86
N ASP A 75 -9.42 1.48 -13.67
CA ASP A 75 -9.17 1.12 -15.06
C ASP A 75 -7.91 0.25 -15.18
N GLU A 76 -6.87 0.61 -14.44
CA GLU A 76 -5.52 0.07 -14.61
C GLU A 76 -4.81 -0.20 -13.27
N LEU A 77 -4.18 -1.37 -13.20
CA LEU A 77 -3.28 -1.77 -12.12
C LEU A 77 -1.84 -1.40 -12.48
N LEU A 78 -1.17 -0.74 -11.55
CA LEU A 78 0.21 -0.27 -11.63
C LEU A 78 1.02 -0.92 -10.50
N TRP A 79 2.25 -1.31 -10.83
CA TRP A 79 3.05 -2.20 -10.01
C TRP A 79 4.43 -1.58 -9.82
N ILE A 80 4.90 -1.54 -8.58
CA ILE A 80 6.32 -1.37 -8.27
C ILE A 80 6.87 -2.71 -7.75
N GLY A 81 8.16 -2.79 -7.49
CA GLY A 81 8.83 -4.04 -7.11
C GLY A 81 8.62 -4.40 -5.65
N GLU A 82 9.74 -4.66 -4.97
CA GLU A 82 9.77 -5.22 -3.61
C GLU A 82 9.40 -4.22 -2.50
N GLY A 83 9.00 -4.77 -1.36
CA GLY A 83 8.72 -4.07 -0.11
C GLY A 83 9.95 -3.57 0.65
N LEU A 84 9.74 -3.19 1.92
CA LEU A 84 10.82 -2.90 2.85
C LEU A 84 11.41 -4.19 3.44
N ALA A 85 12.70 -4.17 3.75
CA ALA A 85 13.33 -5.24 4.52
C ALA A 85 12.78 -5.27 5.96
N ASN A 86 12.50 -6.49 6.46
CA ASN A 86 11.85 -6.76 7.75
C ASN A 86 10.43 -6.17 7.84
N ASP A 87 9.71 -6.15 6.71
CA ASP A 87 8.29 -5.84 6.66
C ASP A 87 7.47 -7.12 6.88
N ASP A 88 6.57 -7.09 7.87
CA ASP A 88 5.70 -8.23 8.21
C ASP A 88 4.44 -8.29 7.32
N THR A 89 4.30 -7.37 6.38
CA THR A 89 3.13 -7.26 5.49
C THR A 89 3.37 -7.83 4.09
N ASP A 90 4.53 -8.46 3.87
CA ASP A 90 4.97 -8.96 2.57
C ASP A 90 5.04 -7.86 1.49
N GLY A 91 5.40 -6.64 1.91
CA GLY A 91 5.71 -5.53 1.02
C GLY A 91 4.51 -4.68 0.64
N HIS A 92 3.67 -4.31 1.61
CA HIS A 92 2.57 -3.39 1.38
C HIS A 92 3.02 -2.07 0.73
N ILE A 93 2.15 -1.55 -0.16
CA ILE A 93 2.40 -0.29 -0.87
C ILE A 93 2.32 0.92 0.06
N ASP A 94 1.53 0.84 1.14
CA ASP A 94 1.35 1.95 2.09
C ASP A 94 2.63 2.33 2.87
N ASN A 95 3.59 1.40 2.96
CA ASN A 95 4.94 1.63 3.48
C ASN A 95 5.88 2.33 2.49
N LEU A 96 5.50 2.41 1.21
CA LEU A 96 6.37 2.78 0.10
C LEU A 96 5.88 4.03 -0.65
N ALA A 97 4.61 4.10 -0.99
CA ALA A 97 4.06 5.13 -1.86
C ALA A 97 2.56 5.36 -1.63
N ARG A 98 2.14 6.62 -1.61
CA ARG A 98 0.73 7.03 -1.42
C ARG A 98 0.31 8.06 -2.47
N PHE A 99 -0.90 7.95 -3.00
CA PHE A 99 -1.48 9.03 -3.81
C PHE A 99 -1.90 10.16 -2.87
N ILE A 100 -1.34 11.35 -3.08
CA ILE A 100 -1.73 12.58 -2.37
C ILE A 100 -2.62 13.48 -3.23
N ALA A 101 -2.74 13.15 -4.51
CA ALA A 101 -3.68 13.68 -5.49
C ALA A 101 -3.77 12.64 -6.64
N PRO A 102 -4.79 12.72 -7.53
CA PRO A 102 -5.01 11.69 -8.56
C PRO A 102 -3.80 11.29 -9.41
N ARG A 103 -2.83 12.20 -9.57
CA ARG A 103 -1.60 11.92 -10.33
C ARG A 103 -0.33 12.37 -9.60
N THR A 104 -0.40 12.48 -8.28
CA THR A 104 0.77 12.82 -7.46
C THR A 104 0.97 11.77 -6.40
N ILE A 105 2.13 11.12 -6.46
CA ILE A 105 2.52 10.07 -5.53
C ILE A 105 3.56 10.68 -4.58
N LEU A 106 3.36 10.52 -3.28
CA LEU A 106 4.41 10.69 -2.29
C LEU A 106 5.09 9.33 -2.10
N ALA A 107 6.37 9.21 -2.46
CA ALA A 107 7.12 7.96 -2.41
C ALA A 107 8.33 8.07 -1.47
N VAL A 108 8.54 7.06 -0.65
CA VAL A 108 9.69 7.03 0.27
C VAL A 108 10.98 6.78 -0.50
N SER A 109 12.06 7.48 -0.13
CA SER A 109 13.40 7.27 -0.69
C SER A 109 14.42 6.97 0.39
N GLU A 110 15.32 6.02 0.11
CA GLU A 110 16.51 5.73 0.92
C GLU A 110 17.76 6.27 0.23
N THR A 111 18.58 6.99 1.00
CA THR A 111 19.83 7.61 0.53
C THR A 111 21.07 6.91 1.08
N ASP A 112 20.93 6.18 2.18
CA ASP A 112 22.03 5.40 2.74
C ASP A 112 22.25 4.12 1.94
N LYS A 113 23.37 4.05 1.21
CA LYS A 113 23.75 2.89 0.38
C LYS A 113 24.00 1.61 1.18
N ALA A 114 24.26 1.72 2.48
CA ALA A 114 24.45 0.57 3.36
C ALA A 114 23.11 0.01 3.89
N SER A 115 22.01 0.75 3.72
CA SER A 115 20.68 0.28 4.11
C SER A 115 20.25 -0.90 3.22
N PRO A 116 19.69 -1.98 3.80
CA PRO A 116 19.12 -3.08 3.01
C PRO A 116 17.94 -2.63 2.13
N ASN A 117 17.37 -1.44 2.41
CA ASN A 117 16.28 -0.88 1.64
C ASN A 117 16.75 -0.03 0.45
N TYR A 118 18.05 0.27 0.34
CA TYR A 118 18.54 1.19 -0.69
C TYR A 118 18.21 0.68 -2.09
N ALA A 119 18.62 -0.54 -2.43
CA ALA A 119 18.42 -1.09 -3.78
C ALA A 119 16.93 -1.27 -4.14
N PRO A 120 16.07 -1.90 -3.30
CA PRO A 120 14.63 -1.97 -3.57
C PRO A 120 13.98 -0.60 -3.78
N MET A 121 14.36 0.40 -2.96
CA MET A 121 13.79 1.74 -3.09
C MET A 121 14.26 2.45 -4.36
N GLN A 122 15.53 2.32 -4.76
CA GLN A 122 15.98 2.90 -6.03
C GLN A 122 15.23 2.29 -7.23
N GLU A 123 14.97 0.98 -7.21
CA GLU A 123 14.20 0.29 -8.25
C GLU A 123 12.74 0.77 -8.27
N ASN A 124 12.08 0.84 -7.11
CA ASN A 124 10.71 1.36 -7.01
C ASN A 124 10.61 2.80 -7.53
N LEU A 125 11.57 3.66 -7.19
CA LEU A 125 11.61 5.04 -7.70
C LEU A 125 11.85 5.10 -9.21
N LYS A 126 12.68 4.21 -9.77
CA LYS A 126 12.87 4.09 -11.22
C LYS A 126 11.56 3.70 -11.91
N ARG A 127 10.88 2.66 -11.42
CA ARG A 127 9.58 2.21 -11.93
C ARG A 127 8.53 3.29 -11.88
N LEU A 128 8.42 4.03 -10.77
CA LEU A 128 7.49 5.16 -10.66
C LEU A 128 7.76 6.27 -11.70
N ARG A 129 9.03 6.59 -11.98
CA ARG A 129 9.40 7.59 -12.99
C ARG A 129 9.11 7.13 -14.42
N GLU A 130 9.31 5.84 -14.67
CA GLU A 130 9.13 5.21 -15.98
C GLU A 130 7.68 4.77 -16.23
N MET A 131 6.83 4.80 -15.20
CA MET A 131 5.43 4.35 -15.27
C MET A 131 4.63 5.11 -16.34
N ARG A 132 3.98 4.38 -17.24
CA ARG A 132 3.14 4.92 -18.31
C ARG A 132 1.78 4.21 -18.30
N PRO A 133 0.76 4.75 -17.61
CA PRO A 133 -0.61 4.23 -17.73
C PRO A 133 -1.07 4.24 -19.19
N ARG A 134 -1.76 3.17 -19.61
CA ARG A 134 -2.25 2.95 -20.98
C ARG A 134 -3.72 3.28 -21.16
N GLY A 135 -4.48 3.47 -20.08
CA GLY A 135 -5.91 3.78 -20.13
C GLY A 135 -6.25 5.05 -20.93
N GLN A 136 -7.33 4.99 -21.73
CA GLN A 136 -7.72 6.08 -22.64
C GLN A 136 -8.12 7.38 -21.93
N ARG A 137 -8.61 7.30 -20.69
CA ARG A 137 -8.92 8.48 -19.86
C ARG A 137 -7.65 9.21 -19.38
N HIS A 138 -6.47 8.60 -19.51
CA HIS A 138 -5.36 8.79 -18.56
C HIS A 138 -3.98 8.82 -19.23
N ARG A 139 -3.77 9.70 -20.20
CA ARG A 139 -2.48 9.82 -20.90
C ARG A 139 -1.31 10.36 -20.07
N GLN A 140 -1.57 10.93 -18.89
CA GLN A 140 -0.52 11.54 -18.06
C GLN A 140 -0.01 10.56 -17.01
N SER A 141 1.30 10.34 -16.96
CA SER A 141 1.89 9.55 -15.88
C SER A 141 1.77 10.26 -14.52
N PRO A 142 1.58 9.52 -13.42
CA PRO A 142 1.74 10.07 -12.09
C PRO A 142 3.14 10.65 -11.89
N ARG A 143 3.23 11.78 -11.18
CA ARG A 143 4.49 12.37 -10.75
C ARG A 143 4.81 11.90 -9.33
N ALA A 144 6.02 11.42 -9.11
CA ALA A 144 6.51 11.10 -7.76
C ALA A 144 7.20 12.31 -7.10
N ILE A 145 6.80 12.62 -5.87
CA ILE A 145 7.47 13.50 -4.91
C ILE A 145 8.16 12.61 -3.89
N LEU A 146 9.44 12.86 -3.63
CA LEU A 146 10.23 12.01 -2.74
C LEU A 146 10.12 12.45 -1.28
N LEU A 147 9.82 11.50 -0.41
CA LEU A 147 9.92 11.63 1.04
C LEU A 147 11.18 10.91 1.50
N ARG A 148 12.18 11.67 1.94
CA ARG A 148 13.41 11.08 2.49
C ARG A 148 13.10 10.31 3.77
N ARG A 149 13.54 9.06 3.83
CA ARG A 149 13.50 8.28 5.06
C ARG A 149 14.51 8.86 6.07
N PRO A 150 14.10 9.23 7.28
CA PRO A 150 15.02 9.64 8.32
C PRO A 150 15.93 8.47 8.73
N ALA A 151 17.19 8.77 9.06
CA ALA A 151 18.11 7.76 9.55
C ALA A 151 17.64 7.22 10.93
N PRO A 152 17.98 5.97 11.31
CA PRO A 152 17.59 5.42 12.61
C PRO A 152 18.01 6.29 13.81
N SER A 153 19.15 6.98 13.71
CA SER A 153 19.63 7.95 14.71
C SER A 153 18.71 9.16 14.83
N GLU A 154 18.30 9.75 13.70
CA GLU A 154 17.36 10.86 13.65
C GLU A 154 15.98 10.46 14.21
N TRP A 155 15.53 9.24 13.88
CA TRP A 155 14.26 8.72 14.38
C TRP A 155 14.27 8.54 15.89
N ARG A 156 15.35 7.98 16.44
CA ARG A 156 15.54 7.83 17.90
C ARG A 156 15.53 9.19 18.60
N ALA A 157 16.26 10.18 18.07
CA ALA A 157 16.27 11.53 18.62
C ALA A 157 14.88 12.18 18.65
N ARG A 158 14.07 11.99 17.60
CA ARG A 158 12.70 12.53 17.51
C ARG A 158 11.71 11.81 18.43
N ARG A 159 11.84 10.50 18.60
CA ARG A 159 10.97 9.70 19.50
C ARG A 159 11.04 10.17 20.94
N HIS A 160 12.26 10.49 21.42
CA HIS A 160 12.47 11.01 22.77
C HIS A 160 11.78 12.37 22.99
N GLN A 161 11.59 13.18 21.94
CA GLN A 161 10.91 14.48 22.06
C GLN A 161 9.38 14.38 22.01
N ALA A 162 8.83 13.41 21.28
CA ALA A 162 7.39 13.28 21.07
C ALA A 162 6.65 12.59 22.24
N TRP A 163 7.33 11.74 23.00
CA TRP A 163 6.74 10.96 24.11
C TRP A 163 7.13 11.51 25.49
N HIS A 164 7.12 12.83 25.66
CA HIS A 164 7.03 13.40 27.00
C HIS A 164 5.58 13.86 27.22
N PRO A 165 4.78 13.19 28.07
CA PRO A 165 3.50 13.75 28.46
C PRO A 165 3.80 15.09 29.12
N ARG A 166 3.26 16.18 28.56
CA ARG A 166 3.29 17.48 29.24
C ARG A 166 2.69 17.26 30.63
N ARG A 167 3.53 17.26 31.67
CA ARG A 167 3.05 17.29 33.06
C ARG A 167 2.27 18.60 33.19
N ARG A 168 0.95 18.54 33.02
CA ARG A 168 0.08 19.65 33.41
C ARG A 168 0.15 19.71 34.93
N GLY A 169 0.79 20.76 35.44
CA GLY A 169 0.77 21.09 36.86
C GLY A 169 -0.68 21.24 37.31
N ARG A 170 -0.96 20.74 38.51
CA ARG A 170 -2.21 20.98 39.25
C ARG A 170 -2.30 22.44 39.67
#